data_AF-A0A285JD38-F1
#
_entry.id   AF-A0A285JD38-F1
#
_cell.length_a   1.000
_cell.length_b   1.000
_cell.length_c   1.000
_cell.angle_alpha   90.00
_cell.angle_beta   90.00
_cell.angle_gamma   90.00
#
_symmetry.space_group_name_H-M   'P 1'
#
loop_
_entity.id
_entity.type
_entity.pdbx_description
1 polymer ?
#
loop_
_entity_poly.entity_id
_entity_poly.type
_entity_poly.pdbx_seq_one_letter_code
_entity_poly.pdbx_strand_id
1 'polypeptide(L)' 'MTHPTGDPAIPDPAERARRNAALHTDNIETGWWDEHGRPAPWPDDIDQWRPETGEPVTGQPSEQPF' A
#
# COMPACT_ATOMS: atom_id res chain seq x y z
N MET A 1 21.96 -4.37 -8.61
CA MET A 1 21.02 -3.80 -7.61
C MET A 1 20.00 -4.88 -7.33
N THR A 2 20.13 -5.58 -6.20
CA THR A 2 19.20 -6.63 -5.78
C THR A 2 17.91 -5.96 -5.33
N HIS A 3 16.87 -6.05 -6.16
CA HIS A 3 15.51 -5.76 -5.71
C HIS A 3 15.20 -6.82 -4.64
N PRO A 4 14.87 -6.44 -3.39
CA PRO A 4 14.35 -7.41 -2.45
C PRO A 4 13.02 -7.90 -3.02
N THR A 5 13.02 -9.12 -3.58
CA THR A 5 11.82 -9.88 -3.94
C THR A 5 11.13 -10.35 -2.65
N GLY A 6 10.89 -9.44 -1.71
CA GLY A 6 9.86 -9.58 -0.71
C GLY A 6 8.74 -8.71 -1.23
N ASP A 7 7.77 -9.32 -1.90
CA ASP A 7 6.46 -8.68 -2.04
C ASP A 7 6.12 -8.08 -0.67
N PRO A 8 5.94 -6.75 -0.50
CA PRO A 8 5.43 -6.24 0.75
C PRO A 8 3.96 -6.66 0.80
N ALA A 9 3.75 -7.95 1.06
CA ALA A 9 2.45 -8.53 1.26
C ALA A 9 1.79 -7.68 2.34
N ILE A 10 0.63 -7.13 1.99
CA ILE A 10 -0.22 -6.40 2.93
C ILE A 10 -0.28 -7.25 4.20
N PRO A 11 0.18 -6.73 5.36
CA PRO A 11 0.16 -7.50 6.58
C PRO A 11 -1.27 -7.91 6.91
N ASP A 12 -1.43 -9.07 7.55
CA ASP A 12 -2.74 -9.53 7.98
C ASP A 12 -3.43 -8.49 8.90
N PRO A 13 -4.77 -8.52 9.02
CA PRO A 13 -5.49 -7.52 9.81
C PRO A 13 -5.01 -7.41 11.27
N ALA A 14 -4.59 -8.52 11.89
CA ALA A 14 -4.13 -8.49 13.28
C ALA A 14 -2.76 -7.82 13.39
N GLU A 15 -1.85 -8.07 12.45
CA GLU A 15 -0.57 -7.40 12.37
C GLU A 15 -0.71 -5.90 12.10
N ARG A 16 -1.62 -5.51 11.20
CA ARG A 16 -1.94 -4.08 10.98
C ARG A 16 -2.44 -3.41 12.26
N ALA A 17 -3.35 -4.05 12.99
CA ALA A 17 -3.84 -3.53 14.26
C ALA A 17 -2.73 -3.36 15.29
N ARG A 18 -1.78 -4.31 15.38
CA ARG A 18 -0.60 -4.18 16.26
C ARG A 18 0.28 -3.00 15.88
N ARG A 19 0.55 -2.80 14.58
CA ARG A 19 1.36 -1.67 14.09
C ARG A 19 0.67 -0.33 14.32
N ASN A 20 -0.64 -0.26 14.10
CA ASN A 20 -1.42 0.95 14.37
C ASN A 20 -1.41 1.31 15.87
N ALA A 21 -1.54 0.31 16.75
CA ALA A 21 -1.43 0.53 18.20
C ALA A 21 -0.03 1.03 18.61
N ALA A 22 1.03 0.49 18.01
CA ALA A 22 2.41 0.94 18.24
C ALA A 22 2.64 2.38 17.72
N LEU A 23 2.06 2.74 16.58
CA LEU A 23 2.09 4.12 16.07
C LEU A 23 1.44 5.08 17.06
N HIS A 24 0.26 4.74 17.60
CA HIS A 24 -0.45 5.62 18.53
C HIS A 24 0.20 5.73 19.91
N THR A 25 0.86 4.66 20.38
CA THR A 25 1.45 4.61 21.72
C THR A 25 2.88 5.15 21.73
N ASP A 26 3.69 4.71 20.78
CA ASP A 26 5.15 4.87 20.79
C ASP A 26 5.66 5.68 19.58
N ASN A 27 4.77 6.14 18.70
CA ASN A 27 5.10 6.83 17.45
C ASN A 27 6.06 6.02 16.55
N ILE A 28 5.92 4.69 16.59
CA ILE A 28 6.68 3.74 15.78
C ILE A 28 6.05 3.67 14.38
N GLU A 29 6.89 3.71 13.34
CA GLU A 29 6.42 3.64 11.96
C GLU A 29 5.75 2.30 11.63
N THR A 30 4.73 2.34 10.79
CA THR A 30 3.93 1.17 10.38
C THR A 30 4.37 0.59 9.03
N GLY A 31 5.18 1.35 8.27
CA GLY A 31 5.47 1.11 6.85
C GLY A 31 4.42 1.69 5.88
N TRP A 32 3.46 2.47 6.39
CA TRP A 32 2.47 3.22 5.61
C TRP A 32 2.63 4.73 5.90
N TRP A 33 2.47 5.57 4.87
CA TRP A 33 2.65 7.02 4.98
C TRP A 33 1.47 7.78 4.38
N ASP A 34 1.17 8.94 4.95
CA ASP A 34 0.19 9.87 4.40
C ASP A 34 0.76 10.67 3.20
N GLU A 35 -0.10 11.49 2.58
CA GLU A 35 0.26 12.36 1.45
C GLU A 35 1.33 13.42 1.79
N HIS A 36 1.60 13.64 3.07
CA HIS A 36 2.61 14.57 3.57
C HIS A 36 3.90 13.87 4.00
N GLY A 37 4.01 12.55 3.79
CA GLY A 37 5.18 11.74 4.13
C GLY A 37 5.32 11.44 5.63
N ARG A 38 4.24 11.54 6.40
CA ARG A 38 4.23 11.20 7.83
C ARG A 38 3.81 9.74 8.02
N PRO A 39 4.38 9.03 9.02
CA PRO A 39 3.90 7.71 9.38
C PRO A 39 2.40 7.73 9.67
N ALA A 40 1.67 6.83 9.01
CA ALA A 40 0.22 6.76 9.08
C ALA A 40 -0.23 5.35 9.45
N PRO A 41 -1.40 5.19 10.09
CA PRO A 41 -1.95 3.86 10.34
C PRO A 41 -2.27 3.17 9.02
N TRP A 42 -2.13 1.84 8.98
CA TRP A 42 -2.66 1.06 7.88
C TRP A 42 -4.18 1.21 7.80
N PRO A 43 -4.76 1.42 6.61
CA PRO A 43 -6.19 1.45 6.44
C PRO A 43 -6.81 0.05 6.62
N ASP A 44 -8.01 0.01 7.20
CA ASP A 44 -8.73 -1.25 7.47
C ASP A 44 -9.25 -1.90 6.18
N ASP A 45 -9.60 -1.09 5.18
CA ASP A 45 -10.20 -1.47 3.91
C ASP A 45 -9.20 -1.73 2.79
N ILE A 46 -7.89 -1.78 3.08
CA ILE A 46 -6.86 -2.00 2.06
C ILE A 46 -7.04 -3.34 1.31
N ASP A 47 -7.63 -4.35 1.94
CA ASP A 47 -7.95 -5.63 1.30
C ASP A 47 -9.12 -5.51 0.31
N GLN A 48 -9.91 -4.45 0.42
CA GLN A 48 -10.99 -4.09 -0.50
C GLN A 48 -10.47 -3.27 -1.67
N TRP A 49 -9.23 -2.78 -1.60
CA TRP A 49 -8.60 -2.12 -2.73
C TRP A 49 -8.49 -3.11 -3.88
N ARG A 50 -9.28 -2.86 -4.91
CA ARG A 50 -9.16 -3.55 -6.18
C ARG A 50 -8.67 -2.51 -7.18
N PRO A 51 -7.67 -2.81 -8.01
CA PRO A 51 -7.42 -1.97 -9.16
C PRO A 51 -8.74 -1.88 -9.92
N GLU A 52 -9.21 -0.65 -10.14
CA GLU A 52 -10.30 -0.42 -11.07
C GLU A 52 -9.82 -1.00 -12.39
N THR A 53 -10.34 -2.17 -12.74
CA THR A 53 -10.11 -2.77 -14.04
C THR A 53 -10.98 -1.96 -15.01
N GLY A 54 -10.53 -0.74 -15.32
CA GLY A 54 -10.48 -0.40 -16.73
C GLY A 54 -9.69 -1.53 -17.36
N GLU A 55 -10.30 -2.24 -18.32
CA GLU A 55 -9.63 -3.29 -19.08
C GLU A 55 -8.18 -2.87 -19.33
N PRO A 56 -7.18 -3.76 -19.17
CA PRO A 56 -5.83 -3.40 -19.57
C PRO A 56 -5.95 -2.85 -20.98
N VAL A 57 -5.63 -1.57 -21.17
CA VAL A 57 -5.48 -1.02 -22.50
C VAL A 57 -4.43 -1.93 -23.12
N THR A 58 -4.89 -2.85 -23.95
CA THR A 58 -4.08 -3.59 -24.91
C THR A 58 -3.70 -2.63 -26.04
N GLY A 59 -3.39 -1.39 -25.68
CA GLY A 59 -2.63 -0.49 -26.49
C GLY A 59 -1.23 -1.04 -26.48
N GLN A 60 -0.74 -1.38 -27.66
CA GLN A 60 0.69 -1.47 -27.90
C GLN A 60 1.36 -0.23 -27.25
N PRO A 61 2.62 -0.30 -26.80
CA PRO A 61 3.33 0.81 -26.12
C PRO A 61 3.40 2.16 -26.88
N SER A 62 2.68 2.33 -27.98
CA SER A 62 2.71 3.47 -28.89
C SER A 62 1.38 4.23 -29.04
N GLU A 63 0.29 3.83 -28.37
CA GLU A 63 -0.97 4.61 -28.42
C GLU A 63 -1.43 5.01 -27.01
N GLN A 64 -0.98 6.17 -26.55
CA GLN A 64 -1.66 6.92 -25.51
C GLN A 64 -2.76 7.77 -26.17
N PRO A 65 -4.03 7.68 -25.73
CA PRO A 65 -5.08 8.57 -26.23
C PRO A 65 -4.85 10.00 -25.74
N PHE A 66 -5.00 10.97 -26.66
CA PHE A 66 -4.97 12.41 -26.41
C PHE A 66 -6.23 12.90 -25.69
#